data_AF-A0A4Q3W0N9-F1
#
_entry.id   AF-A0A4Q3W0N9-F1
#
_cell.length_a   1.000
_cell.length_b   1.000
_cell.length_c   1.000
_cell.angle_alpha   90.00
_cell.angle_beta   90.00
_cell.angle_gamma   90.00
#
_symmetry.space_group_name_H-M   'P 1'
#
loop_
_entity.id
_entity.type
_entity.pdbx_description
1 polymer ?
#
loop_
_entity_poly.entity_id
_entity_poly.type
_entity_poly.pdbx_seq_one_letter_code
_entity_poly.pdbx_strand_id
1 'polypeptide(L)'
;MKSFFCLLLGMGLVLVSAAQERMTAAQYIAGFKNIAMSEMRRTGIPASIKLAQGLLEAEMGNSNLVKRSNNHFGIKCKTEWTGESVSHDDDEKGECFRKYNNPEDSYRDHSDFLRSRDRYASLFNLRPDDYKGWAYGLKKAGYATNPRYPQMLIYNIEKYNLQQYDEIVINSPQPTPEEENLATDEPVNEPETTLLTGGVNEVASAADYKVKTRRNGLSAVFAAKGTSLLAIATVHQVALTRLLEYNDLKKDGLLQEDAWIYLERKNKESSQSTHTAIKGETLFDISQSHGVQLSRLVDYNNMPPEEPLTAGTVVHLKAVPMDIASNGSARTGKFLHEVAPKEGLY
;
A
#
# COMPACT_ATOMS: atom_id res chain seq x y z
N MET A 1 22.30 -0.86 -76.68
CA MET A 1 22.41 -0.09 -75.42
C MET A 1 21.71 -0.91 -74.34
N LYS A 2 22.46 -1.41 -73.34
CA LYS A 2 21.93 -2.27 -72.26
C LYS A 2 21.43 -1.35 -71.14
N SER A 3 20.13 -1.37 -70.87
CA SER A 3 19.52 -0.58 -69.80
C SER A 3 19.76 -1.26 -68.46
N PHE A 4 20.39 -0.56 -67.53
CA PHE A 4 20.64 -1.01 -66.15
C PHE A 4 19.35 -0.85 -65.32
N PHE A 5 18.88 -1.95 -64.74
CA PHE A 5 17.76 -1.96 -63.79
C PHE A 5 18.32 -1.69 -62.39
N CYS A 6 18.22 -0.45 -61.90
CA CYS A 6 18.54 -0.11 -60.51
C CYS A 6 17.39 -0.56 -59.62
N LEU A 7 17.62 -1.64 -58.87
CA LEU A 7 16.70 -2.18 -57.87
C LEU A 7 16.91 -1.38 -56.57
N LEU A 8 16.10 -0.34 -56.35
CA LEU A 8 16.04 0.40 -55.10
C LEU A 8 15.36 -0.47 -54.03
N LEU A 9 16.16 -1.08 -53.15
CA LEU A 9 15.67 -1.73 -51.94
C LEU A 9 15.21 -0.63 -50.97
N GLY A 10 13.90 -0.36 -50.94
CA GLY A 10 13.30 0.52 -49.94
C GLY A 10 13.34 -0.13 -48.57
N MET A 11 14.27 0.30 -47.71
CA MET A 11 14.30 -0.09 -46.31
C MET A 11 13.16 0.65 -45.58
N GLY A 12 12.04 -0.02 -45.38
CA GLY A 12 10.90 0.52 -44.63
C GLY A 12 11.29 0.77 -43.18
N LEU A 13 11.35 2.04 -42.79
CA LEU A 13 11.53 2.45 -41.40
C LEU A 13 10.20 2.20 -40.66
N VAL A 14 10.10 1.07 -39.95
CA VAL A 14 8.96 0.81 -39.07
C VAL A 14 9.14 1.67 -37.83
N LEU A 15 8.47 2.82 -37.78
CA LEU A 15 8.34 3.62 -36.57
C LEU A 15 7.46 2.85 -35.58
N VAL A 16 8.09 2.11 -34.66
CA VAL A 16 7.41 1.60 -33.47
C VAL A 16 7.09 2.80 -32.60
N SER A 17 5.85 3.28 -32.66
CA SER A 17 5.36 4.26 -31.69
C SER A 17 5.24 3.56 -30.35
N ALA A 18 6.14 3.87 -29.41
CA ALA A 18 5.99 3.44 -28.02
C ALA A 18 4.71 4.09 -27.46
N ALA A 19 3.65 3.31 -27.30
CA ALA A 19 2.49 3.74 -26.54
C ALA A 19 2.98 4.01 -25.11
N GLN A 20 2.92 5.27 -24.67
CA GLN A 20 3.34 5.64 -23.33
C GLN A 20 2.50 4.87 -22.31
N GLU A 21 3.16 4.07 -21.47
CA GLU A 21 2.47 3.26 -20.47
C GLU A 21 1.67 4.17 -19.53
N ARG A 22 0.42 3.77 -19.27
CA ARG A 22 -0.44 4.49 -18.34
C ARG A 22 0.06 4.28 -16.92
N MET A 23 0.14 5.35 -16.15
CA MET A 23 0.51 5.29 -14.74
C MET A 23 -0.54 4.51 -13.95
N THR A 24 -0.08 3.56 -13.15
CA THR A 24 -0.93 2.79 -12.23
C THR A 24 -1.21 3.59 -10.94
N ALA A 25 -2.24 3.19 -10.19
CA ALA A 25 -2.50 3.76 -8.87
C ALA A 25 -1.28 3.64 -7.93
N ALA A 26 -0.57 2.51 -7.97
CA ALA A 26 0.61 2.29 -7.14
C ALA A 26 1.74 3.27 -7.48
N GLN A 27 2.01 3.48 -8.78
CA GLN A 27 3.00 4.46 -9.25
C GLN A 27 2.61 5.89 -8.86
N TYR A 28 1.33 6.25 -9.02
CA TYR A 28 0.83 7.55 -8.61
C TYR A 28 1.01 7.79 -7.11
N ILE A 29 0.58 6.82 -6.27
CA ILE A 29 0.73 6.92 -4.82
C ILE A 29 2.22 7.03 -4.44
N ALA A 30 3.08 6.21 -5.05
CA ALA A 30 4.52 6.24 -4.76
C ALA A 30 5.14 7.60 -5.09
N GLY A 31 4.76 8.21 -6.22
CA GLY A 31 5.25 9.53 -6.63
C GLY A 31 4.75 10.68 -5.75
N PHE A 32 3.51 10.61 -5.24
CA PHE A 32 2.87 11.76 -4.58
C PHE A 32 2.70 11.64 -3.06
N LYS A 33 2.97 10.48 -2.45
CA LYS A 33 2.77 10.29 -1.00
C LYS A 33 3.53 11.29 -0.14
N ASN A 34 4.76 11.63 -0.51
CA ASN A 34 5.60 12.53 0.29
C ASN A 34 5.05 13.96 0.26
N ILE A 35 4.63 14.43 -0.91
CA ILE A 35 4.00 15.74 -1.08
C ILE A 35 2.68 15.78 -0.31
N ALA A 36 1.86 14.73 -0.39
CA ALA A 36 0.61 14.66 0.38
C ALA A 36 0.85 14.71 1.90
N MET A 37 1.86 14.00 2.41
CA MET A 37 2.25 14.07 3.82
C MET A 37 2.80 15.44 4.22
N SER A 38 3.61 16.07 3.36
CA SER A 38 4.10 17.44 3.60
C SER A 38 2.94 18.44 3.68
N GLU A 39 2.00 18.35 2.74
CA GLU A 39 0.82 19.20 2.72
C GLU A 39 -0.12 18.95 3.91
N MET A 40 -0.20 17.71 4.41
CA MET A 40 -0.90 17.41 5.65
C MET A 40 -0.26 18.10 6.85
N ARG A 41 1.08 18.10 6.96
CA ARG A 41 1.78 18.83 8.02
C ARG A 41 1.55 20.34 7.90
N ARG A 42 1.62 20.88 6.68
CA ARG A 42 1.47 22.32 6.41
C ARG A 42 0.05 22.83 6.64
N THR A 43 -0.96 22.04 6.27
CA THR A 43 -2.33 22.54 6.15
C THR A 43 -3.37 21.72 6.90
N GLY A 44 -3.00 20.61 7.55
CA GLY A 44 -3.92 19.76 8.30
C GLY A 44 -4.95 19.00 7.45
N ILE A 45 -4.81 18.99 6.12
CA ILE A 45 -5.62 18.15 5.24
C ILE A 45 -5.04 16.73 5.29
N PRO A 46 -5.81 15.68 5.63
CA PRO A 46 -5.29 14.32 5.65
C PRO A 46 -4.59 13.95 4.35
N ALA A 47 -3.39 13.37 4.45
CA ALA A 47 -2.62 12.89 3.30
C ALA A 47 -3.44 11.86 2.51
N SER A 48 -4.23 11.04 3.20
CA SER A 48 -5.14 10.07 2.59
C SER A 48 -6.19 10.72 1.70
N ILE A 49 -6.79 11.83 2.14
CA ILE A 49 -7.76 12.61 1.37
C ILE A 49 -7.11 13.20 0.13
N LYS A 50 -5.94 13.82 0.29
CA LYS A 50 -5.20 14.43 -0.82
C LYS A 50 -4.85 13.38 -1.89
N LEU A 51 -4.33 12.21 -1.49
CA LEU A 51 -4.00 11.12 -2.41
C LEU A 51 -5.24 10.52 -3.07
N ALA A 52 -6.33 10.31 -2.32
CA ALA A 52 -7.56 9.76 -2.87
C ALA A 52 -8.22 10.69 -3.90
N GLN A 53 -8.21 12.00 -3.63
CA GLN A 53 -8.64 13.00 -4.60
C GLN A 53 -7.71 12.98 -5.81
N GLY A 54 -6.39 12.99 -5.61
CA GLY A 54 -5.43 12.90 -6.73
C GLY A 54 -5.65 11.66 -7.60
N LEU A 55 -5.86 10.48 -7.02
CA LEU A 55 -6.14 9.25 -7.78
C LEU A 55 -7.40 9.37 -8.65
N LEU A 56 -8.43 10.02 -8.11
CA LEU A 56 -9.72 10.19 -8.78
C LEU A 56 -9.69 11.28 -9.85
N GLU A 57 -9.32 12.50 -9.47
CA GLU A 57 -9.38 13.70 -10.32
C GLU A 57 -8.31 13.66 -11.44
N ALA A 58 -7.13 13.08 -11.17
CA ALA A 58 -6.04 13.01 -12.13
C ALA A 58 -6.12 11.78 -13.06
N GLU A 59 -7.10 10.88 -12.88
CA GLU A 59 -7.07 9.52 -13.42
C GLU A 59 -5.72 8.82 -13.15
N MET A 60 -5.23 8.87 -11.91
CA MET A 60 -3.88 8.39 -11.55
C MET A 60 -2.78 9.05 -12.40
N GLY A 61 -2.92 10.32 -12.75
CA GLY A 61 -1.97 11.09 -13.57
C GLY A 61 -2.14 10.93 -15.08
N ASN A 62 -3.14 10.15 -15.53
CA ASN A 62 -3.33 9.84 -16.93
C ASN A 62 -4.24 10.81 -17.69
N SER A 63 -4.96 11.69 -16.97
CA SER A 63 -5.94 12.58 -17.60
C SER A 63 -5.26 13.56 -18.56
N ASN A 64 -5.98 13.94 -19.62
CA ASN A 64 -5.48 14.91 -20.59
C ASN A 64 -5.24 16.29 -19.96
N LEU A 65 -6.02 16.66 -18.94
CA LEU A 65 -5.82 17.89 -18.18
C LEU A 65 -4.45 17.86 -17.49
N VAL A 66 -4.15 16.81 -16.73
CA VAL A 66 -2.88 16.66 -16.01
C VAL A 66 -1.70 16.70 -16.97
N LYS A 67 -1.73 15.91 -18.06
CA LYS A 67 -0.65 15.86 -19.05
C LYS A 67 -0.33 17.21 -19.70
N ARG A 68 -1.31 18.11 -19.78
CA ARG A 68 -1.17 19.43 -20.42
C ARG A 68 -0.87 20.56 -19.45
N SER A 69 -1.09 20.35 -18.15
CA SER A 69 -1.14 21.46 -17.19
C SER A 69 -0.63 21.15 -15.80
N ASN A 70 -0.25 19.91 -15.49
CA ASN A 70 0.04 19.43 -14.14
C ASN A 70 -1.09 19.73 -13.13
N ASN A 71 -2.34 19.92 -13.58
CA ASN A 71 -3.46 20.21 -12.69
C ASN A 71 -4.11 18.91 -12.21
N HIS A 72 -3.60 18.38 -11.10
CA HIS A 72 -4.05 17.10 -10.52
C HIS A 72 -5.42 17.14 -9.84
N PHE A 73 -5.98 18.33 -9.58
CA PHE A 73 -7.20 18.51 -8.78
C PHE A 73 -8.30 19.26 -9.53
N GLY A 74 -8.13 19.49 -10.83
CA GLY A 74 -9.14 20.16 -11.66
C GLY A 74 -9.46 21.60 -11.21
N ILE A 75 -8.49 22.33 -10.66
CA ILE A 75 -8.75 23.69 -10.16
C ILE A 75 -9.00 24.64 -11.34
N LYS A 76 -10.23 25.15 -11.43
CA LYS A 76 -10.67 26.12 -12.43
C LYS A 76 -10.03 27.50 -12.20
N CYS A 77 -9.84 28.25 -13.28
CA CYS A 77 -9.48 29.67 -13.19
C CYS A 77 -10.63 30.41 -12.51
N LYS A 78 -10.30 31.21 -11.49
CA LYS A 78 -11.21 32.14 -10.83
C LYS A 78 -10.61 33.54 -10.94
N THR A 79 -11.32 34.57 -10.50
CA THR A 79 -10.90 35.96 -10.69
C THR A 79 -9.55 36.28 -10.06
N GLU A 80 -9.13 35.53 -9.05
CA GLU A 80 -7.83 35.67 -8.39
C GLU A 80 -6.66 35.00 -9.13
N TRP A 81 -6.91 34.18 -10.16
CA TRP A 81 -5.85 33.45 -10.85
C TRP A 81 -5.20 34.31 -11.95
N THR A 82 -3.91 34.56 -11.81
CA THR A 82 -3.10 35.33 -12.78
C THR A 82 -2.02 34.49 -13.47
N GLY A 83 -1.94 33.20 -13.18
CA GLY A 83 -0.95 32.29 -13.74
C GLY A 83 -1.36 31.73 -15.11
N GLU A 84 -0.55 30.82 -15.64
CA GLU A 84 -0.88 30.12 -16.89
C GLU A 84 -2.18 29.32 -16.77
N SER A 85 -2.81 29.05 -17.91
CA SER A 85 -4.05 28.28 -17.96
C SER A 85 -4.14 27.41 -19.21
N VAL A 86 -4.95 26.36 -19.13
CA VAL A 86 -5.39 25.59 -20.30
C VAL A 86 -6.91 25.59 -20.38
N SER A 87 -7.43 25.56 -21.61
CA SER A 87 -8.84 25.30 -21.84
C SER A 87 -9.10 23.79 -21.91
N HIS A 88 -10.14 23.33 -21.21
CA HIS A 88 -10.58 21.95 -21.16
C HIS A 88 -12.10 21.88 -21.02
N ASP A 89 -12.71 20.89 -21.67
CA ASP A 89 -14.16 20.66 -21.57
C ASP A 89 -14.42 19.77 -20.35
N ASP A 90 -15.21 20.25 -19.39
CA ASP A 90 -15.58 19.54 -18.16
C ASP A 90 -17.10 19.63 -17.92
N ASP A 91 -17.57 20.62 -17.17
CA ASP A 91 -19.01 20.89 -17.01
C ASP A 91 -19.56 21.66 -18.21
N GLU A 92 -18.76 22.61 -18.73
CA GLU A 92 -19.06 23.42 -19.91
C GLU A 92 -17.92 23.34 -20.93
N LYS A 93 -18.20 23.72 -22.19
CA LYS A 93 -17.18 23.79 -23.23
C LYS A 93 -16.22 24.94 -22.97
N GLY A 94 -14.93 24.66 -23.07
CA GLY A 94 -13.88 25.65 -23.04
C GLY A 94 -13.58 26.23 -21.65
N GLU A 95 -13.95 25.53 -20.57
CA GLU A 95 -13.67 25.99 -19.22
C GLU A 95 -12.16 26.19 -18.99
N CYS A 96 -11.83 27.24 -18.24
CA CYS A 96 -10.45 27.59 -17.93
C CYS A 96 -9.99 26.83 -16.70
N PHE A 97 -8.85 26.15 -16.82
CA PHE A 97 -8.16 25.46 -15.73
C PHE A 97 -6.78 26.03 -15.52
N ARG A 98 -6.37 26.12 -14.26
CA ARG A 98 -5.02 26.56 -13.87
C ARG A 98 -3.97 25.62 -14.46
N LYS A 99 -2.82 26.15 -14.87
CA LYS A 99 -1.65 25.40 -15.33
C LYS A 99 -0.48 25.67 -14.39
N TYR A 100 0.23 24.60 -14.06
CA TYR A 100 1.36 24.60 -13.14
C TYR A 100 2.61 24.06 -13.82
N ASN A 101 3.76 24.48 -13.31
CA ASN A 101 5.05 24.06 -13.84
C ASN A 101 5.36 22.60 -13.45
N ASN A 102 4.96 22.20 -12.24
CA ASN A 102 5.13 20.86 -11.71
C ASN A 102 3.89 20.39 -10.94
N PRO A 103 3.75 19.09 -10.64
CA PRO A 103 2.66 18.57 -9.83
C PRO A 103 2.58 19.17 -8.42
N GLU A 104 3.72 19.45 -7.78
CA GLU A 104 3.83 19.96 -6.41
C GLU A 104 3.07 21.27 -6.23
N ASP A 105 3.18 22.18 -7.21
CA ASP A 105 2.46 23.45 -7.28
C ASP A 105 0.94 23.23 -7.25
N SER A 106 0.45 22.20 -7.97
CA SER A 106 -0.98 21.85 -7.97
C SER A 106 -1.44 21.27 -6.63
N TYR A 107 -0.59 20.47 -5.96
CA TYR A 107 -0.87 19.94 -4.63
C TYR A 107 -0.97 21.06 -3.60
N ARG A 108 -0.04 22.01 -3.67
CA ARG A 108 0.01 23.20 -2.81
C ARG A 108 -1.19 24.11 -3.04
N ASP A 109 -1.48 24.48 -4.29
CA ASP A 109 -2.62 25.33 -4.62
C ASP A 109 -3.96 24.67 -4.23
N HIS A 110 -4.07 23.34 -4.38
CA HIS A 110 -5.24 22.61 -3.88
C HIS A 110 -5.36 22.68 -2.35
N SER A 111 -4.27 22.60 -1.61
CA SER A 111 -4.34 22.74 -0.14
C SER A 111 -4.72 24.15 0.26
N ASP A 112 -4.11 25.15 -0.37
CA ASP A 112 -4.42 26.56 -0.14
C ASP A 112 -5.87 26.86 -0.54
N PHE A 113 -6.37 26.19 -1.59
CA PHE A 113 -7.77 26.18 -1.97
C PHE A 113 -8.68 25.73 -0.84
N LEU A 114 -8.47 24.53 -0.30
CA LEU A 114 -9.32 24.06 0.79
C LEU A 114 -9.17 24.91 2.06
N ARG A 115 -7.96 25.39 2.37
CA ARG A 115 -7.68 26.12 3.61
C ARG A 115 -8.24 27.55 3.64
N SER A 116 -8.32 28.22 2.50
CA SER A 116 -8.68 29.65 2.44
C SER A 116 -10.16 29.93 2.18
N ARG A 117 -10.99 28.93 1.86
CA ARG A 117 -12.42 29.13 1.58
C ARG A 117 -13.28 28.70 2.77
N ASP A 118 -14.04 29.64 3.33
CA ASP A 118 -14.88 29.46 4.53
C ASP A 118 -15.79 28.23 4.50
N ARG A 119 -16.31 27.87 3.32
CA ARG A 119 -17.17 26.69 3.13
C ARG A 119 -16.52 25.37 3.59
N TYR A 120 -15.19 25.30 3.63
CA TYR A 120 -14.43 24.13 4.07
C TYR A 120 -13.92 24.25 5.51
N ALA A 121 -14.07 25.41 6.17
CA ALA A 121 -13.44 25.69 7.47
C ALA A 121 -13.78 24.63 8.54
N SER A 122 -15.02 24.12 8.54
CA SER A 122 -15.45 23.10 9.50
C SER A 122 -14.69 21.77 9.39
N LEU A 123 -14.10 21.47 8.22
CA LEU A 123 -13.31 20.25 8.02
C LEU A 123 -12.04 20.23 8.88
N PHE A 124 -11.45 21.40 9.11
CA PHE A 124 -10.22 21.53 9.89
C PHE A 124 -10.44 21.41 11.40
N ASN A 125 -11.70 21.26 11.85
CA ASN A 125 -12.04 20.92 13.24
C ASN A 125 -12.18 19.40 13.45
N LEU A 126 -12.16 18.61 12.38
CA LEU A 126 -12.20 17.16 12.47
C LEU A 126 -10.85 16.63 12.98
N ARG A 127 -10.87 15.40 13.50
CA ARG A 127 -9.61 14.73 13.85
C ARG A 127 -8.74 14.56 12.60
N PRO A 128 -7.40 14.65 12.71
CA PRO A 128 -6.50 14.49 11.57
C PRO A 128 -6.60 13.13 10.85
N ASP A 129 -7.12 12.11 11.52
CA ASP A 129 -7.32 10.75 10.99
C ASP A 129 -8.77 10.49 10.50
N ASP A 130 -9.69 11.46 10.60
CA ASP A 130 -11.10 11.29 10.22
C ASP A 130 -11.34 11.51 8.72
N TYR A 131 -10.73 10.68 7.89
CA TYR A 131 -10.90 10.75 6.45
C TYR A 131 -12.36 10.52 6.00
N LYS A 132 -13.17 9.80 6.80
CA LYS A 132 -14.60 9.60 6.51
C LYS A 132 -15.36 10.92 6.69
N GLY A 133 -15.15 11.60 7.82
CA GLY A 133 -15.70 12.93 8.07
C GLY A 133 -15.27 13.94 7.00
N TRP A 134 -14.00 13.90 6.59
CA TRP A 134 -13.49 14.72 5.49
C TRP A 134 -14.20 14.43 4.16
N ALA A 135 -14.34 13.17 3.76
CA ALA A 135 -14.98 12.79 2.50
C ALA A 135 -16.44 13.28 2.42
N TYR A 136 -17.23 13.08 3.49
CA TYR A 136 -18.60 13.56 3.56
C TYR A 136 -18.68 15.09 3.67
N GLY A 137 -17.78 15.69 4.45
CA GLY A 137 -17.75 17.14 4.64
C GLY A 137 -17.34 17.90 3.38
N LEU A 138 -16.40 17.38 2.57
CA LEU A 138 -16.05 17.93 1.25
C LEU A 138 -17.28 17.96 0.32
N LYS A 139 -18.03 16.85 0.27
CA LYS A 139 -19.28 16.78 -0.50
C LYS A 139 -20.33 17.77 0.02
N LYS A 140 -20.53 17.83 1.33
CA LYS A 140 -21.48 18.76 1.98
C LYS A 140 -21.12 20.21 1.74
N ALA A 141 -19.83 20.54 1.82
CA ALA A 141 -19.30 21.87 1.53
C ALA A 141 -19.53 22.22 0.05
N GLY A 142 -19.57 21.21 -0.83
CA GLY A 142 -19.88 21.29 -2.26
C GLY A 142 -18.63 21.29 -3.14
N TYR A 143 -17.61 20.51 -2.76
CA TYR A 143 -16.42 20.28 -3.57
C TYR A 143 -16.78 19.57 -4.89
N ALA A 144 -17.66 18.56 -4.84
CA ALA A 144 -18.10 17.78 -5.99
C ALA A 144 -19.62 17.66 -6.08
N THR A 145 -20.16 17.60 -7.29
CA THR A 145 -21.60 17.44 -7.56
C THR A 145 -22.06 15.98 -7.45
N ASN A 146 -21.20 15.02 -7.79
CA ASN A 146 -21.49 13.58 -7.74
C ASN A 146 -21.91 13.12 -6.32
N PRO A 147 -23.09 12.51 -6.13
CA PRO A 147 -23.55 12.03 -4.82
C PRO A 147 -22.69 10.88 -4.26
N ARG A 148 -21.99 10.13 -5.11
CA ARG A 148 -21.10 9.03 -4.71
C ARG A 148 -19.68 9.47 -4.37
N TYR A 149 -19.37 10.77 -4.46
CA TYR A 149 -18.02 11.29 -4.22
C TYR A 149 -17.42 10.84 -2.88
N PRO A 150 -18.13 10.92 -1.74
CA PRO A 150 -17.58 10.46 -0.46
C PRO A 150 -17.20 8.98 -0.49
N GLN A 151 -18.06 8.13 -1.06
CA GLN A 151 -17.84 6.68 -1.12
C GLN A 151 -16.68 6.33 -2.04
N MET A 152 -16.47 7.08 -3.12
CA MET A 152 -15.33 6.90 -4.02
C MET A 152 -14.01 7.25 -3.35
N LEU A 153 -13.97 8.34 -2.56
CA LEU A 153 -12.79 8.68 -1.76
C LEU A 153 -12.51 7.60 -0.72
N ILE A 154 -13.51 7.24 0.09
CA ILE A 154 -13.38 6.21 1.13
C ILE A 154 -12.91 4.88 0.51
N TYR A 155 -13.50 4.47 -0.62
CA TYR A 155 -13.09 3.27 -1.33
C TYR A 155 -11.61 3.31 -1.74
N ASN A 156 -11.13 4.41 -2.33
CA ASN A 156 -9.72 4.52 -2.71
C ASN A 156 -8.79 4.58 -1.49
N ILE A 157 -9.20 5.26 -0.42
CA ILE A 157 -8.45 5.30 0.83
C ILE A 157 -8.30 3.89 1.40
N GLU A 158 -9.40 3.16 1.57
CA GLU A 158 -9.38 1.81 2.14
C GLU A 158 -8.71 0.79 1.19
N LYS A 159 -8.95 0.87 -0.12
CA LYS A 159 -8.36 -0.04 -1.12
C LYS A 159 -6.84 0.07 -1.19
N TYR A 160 -6.32 1.30 -1.16
CA TYR A 160 -4.89 1.58 -1.28
C TYR A 160 -4.23 1.90 0.07
N ASN A 161 -4.97 1.72 1.16
CA ASN A 161 -4.56 1.94 2.53
C ASN A 161 -3.98 3.35 2.79
N LEU A 162 -4.56 4.39 2.20
CA LEU A 162 -3.95 5.72 2.18
C LEU A 162 -3.91 6.39 3.57
N GLN A 163 -4.78 5.97 4.49
CA GLN A 163 -4.80 6.48 5.87
C GLN A 163 -3.51 6.18 6.66
N GLN A 164 -2.70 5.22 6.21
CA GLN A 164 -1.37 4.98 6.81
C GLN A 164 -0.48 6.24 6.73
N TYR A 165 -0.66 7.08 5.70
CA TYR A 165 0.13 8.30 5.55
C TYR A 165 -0.32 9.39 6.53
N ASP A 166 -1.60 9.35 6.93
CA ASP A 166 -2.11 10.19 8.02
C ASP A 166 -1.45 9.76 9.34
N GLU A 167 -1.44 8.46 9.62
CA GLU A 167 -0.82 7.88 10.81
C GLU A 167 0.68 8.20 10.89
N ILE A 168 1.41 8.12 9.78
CA ILE A 168 2.82 8.52 9.71
C ILE A 168 2.99 9.98 10.13
N VAL A 169 2.17 10.88 9.59
CA VAL A 169 2.25 12.31 9.91
C VAL A 169 1.87 12.59 11.37
N ILE A 170 0.84 11.92 11.88
CA ILE A 170 0.36 12.09 13.26
C ILE A 170 1.40 11.60 14.27
N ASN A 171 2.08 10.49 13.99
CA ASN A 171 2.98 9.82 14.93
C ASN A 171 4.47 10.18 14.77
N SER A 172 4.84 10.98 13.77
CA SER A 172 6.24 11.36 13.53
C SER A 172 6.51 12.82 13.89
N PRO A 173 7.61 13.15 14.59
CA PRO A 173 8.08 14.53 14.68
C PRO A 173 8.44 15.07 13.28
N GLN A 174 8.37 16.39 13.09
CA GLN A 174 8.62 17.03 11.79
C GLN A 174 9.97 16.57 11.22
N PRO A 175 10.04 16.18 9.93
CA PRO A 175 11.30 15.82 9.29
C PRO A 175 12.28 16.99 9.38
N THR A 176 13.57 16.70 9.58
CA THR A 176 14.60 17.74 9.59
C THR A 176 14.74 18.36 8.19
N PRO A 177 15.23 19.62 8.07
CA PRO A 177 15.42 20.28 6.77
C PRO A 177 16.30 19.49 5.78
N GLU A 178 17.09 18.53 6.26
CA GLU A 178 17.91 17.66 5.41
C GLU A 178 17.09 16.58 4.69
N GLU A 179 16.01 16.07 5.30
CA GLU A 179 15.11 15.09 4.65
C GLU A 179 14.15 15.75 3.64
N GLU A 180 13.83 17.04 3.83
CA GLU A 180 12.97 17.81 2.93
C GLU A 180 13.66 18.14 1.59
N ASN A 181 14.98 18.36 1.60
CA ASN A 181 15.77 18.64 0.39
C ASN A 181 16.10 17.40 -0.46
N LEU A 182 15.89 16.19 0.05
CA LEU A 182 16.08 14.93 -0.70
C LEU A 182 14.83 14.51 -1.50
N ALA A 183 13.70 15.22 -1.34
CA ALA A 183 12.43 14.90 -1.98
C ALA A 183 12.11 15.78 -3.21
N THR A 184 12.96 16.75 -3.56
CA THR A 184 12.62 17.80 -4.55
C THR A 184 13.49 17.89 -5.79
N ASP A 185 14.52 17.06 -5.99
CA ASP A 185 15.28 17.10 -7.24
C ASP A 185 15.44 15.70 -7.87
N GLU A 186 15.05 15.63 -9.15
CA GLU A 186 15.18 14.54 -10.14
C GLU A 186 14.07 13.46 -10.18
N PRO A 187 13.56 13.11 -11.38
CA PRO A 187 12.69 11.96 -11.56
C PRO A 187 13.47 10.71 -11.19
N VAL A 188 12.97 9.92 -10.25
CA VAL A 188 13.55 8.62 -9.90
C VAL A 188 13.36 7.66 -11.07
N ASN A 189 14.27 7.74 -12.03
CA ASN A 189 14.58 6.64 -12.93
C ASN A 189 15.38 5.65 -12.07
N GLU A 190 14.71 4.65 -11.49
CA GLU A 190 15.45 3.48 -10.98
C GLU A 190 16.17 2.81 -12.16
N PRO A 191 17.47 2.49 -12.03
CA PRO A 191 18.27 2.05 -13.16
C PRO A 191 17.85 0.65 -13.61
N GLU A 192 17.70 0.50 -14.93
CA GLU A 192 17.65 -0.82 -15.58
C GLU A 192 18.82 -1.69 -15.08
N THR A 193 18.46 -2.81 -14.48
CA THR A 193 19.41 -3.79 -13.93
C THR A 193 20.18 -4.46 -15.06
N THR A 194 21.40 -3.98 -15.32
CA THR A 194 22.37 -4.68 -16.15
C THR A 194 23.09 -5.75 -15.31
N LEU A 195 22.84 -7.01 -15.68
CA LEU A 195 23.56 -8.18 -15.19
C LEU A 195 25.03 -8.10 -15.63
N LEU A 196 25.99 -7.94 -14.70
CA LEU A 196 27.35 -8.45 -14.86
C LEU A 196 27.99 -8.89 -13.54
N THR A 197 28.68 -10.01 -13.67
CA THR A 197 29.39 -10.84 -12.70
C THR A 197 30.68 -10.21 -12.16
N GLY A 198 31.01 -10.45 -10.89
CA GLY A 198 32.37 -10.29 -10.36
C GLY A 198 32.40 -10.15 -8.84
N GLY A 199 32.88 -11.17 -8.13
CA GLY A 199 32.79 -11.27 -6.67
C GLY A 199 33.75 -10.40 -5.87
N VAL A 200 33.30 -10.06 -4.66
CA VAL A 200 34.10 -9.87 -3.44
C VAL A 200 33.26 -10.27 -2.23
N ASN A 201 33.88 -10.99 -1.30
CA ASN A 201 33.28 -11.72 -0.19
C ASN A 201 32.68 -10.85 0.93
N GLU A 202 31.52 -11.32 1.42
CA GLU A 202 31.05 -11.41 2.82
C GLU A 202 31.51 -10.37 3.86
N VAL A 203 30.56 -9.51 4.24
CA VAL A 203 30.11 -9.37 5.65
C VAL A 203 28.58 -9.19 5.65
N ALA A 204 27.88 -9.94 6.51
CA ALA A 204 26.43 -10.08 6.56
C ALA A 204 25.63 -8.77 6.79
N SER A 205 24.54 -8.60 6.04
CA SER A 205 23.42 -7.70 6.37
C SER A 205 22.11 -8.32 5.85
N ALA A 206 21.70 -9.43 6.48
CA ALA A 206 20.44 -10.10 6.20
C ALA A 206 19.28 -9.46 6.98
N ALA A 207 18.77 -8.34 6.47
CA ALA A 207 17.46 -7.80 6.84
C ALA A 207 16.88 -6.92 5.74
N ASP A 208 17.07 -7.29 4.48
CA ASP A 208 16.42 -6.60 3.37
C ASP A 208 15.13 -7.33 3.00
N TYR A 209 13.99 -6.76 3.41
CA TYR A 209 12.67 -7.27 3.08
C TYR A 209 12.40 -7.29 1.57
N LYS A 210 13.24 -6.63 0.75
CA LYS A 210 13.15 -6.66 -0.72
C LYS A 210 13.62 -7.98 -1.31
N VAL A 211 14.42 -8.77 -0.59
CA VAL A 211 14.93 -10.05 -1.09
C VAL A 211 13.99 -11.18 -0.67
N LYS A 212 13.23 -11.70 -1.64
CA LYS A 212 12.42 -12.90 -1.45
C LYS A 212 13.30 -14.13 -1.29
N THR A 213 12.96 -14.98 -0.33
CA THR A 213 13.60 -16.28 -0.09
C THR A 213 12.58 -17.40 0.12
N ARG A 214 13.04 -18.61 0.44
CA ARG A 214 12.21 -19.77 0.76
C ARG A 214 12.39 -20.16 2.23
N ARG A 215 11.29 -20.26 2.97
CA ARG A 215 11.23 -20.76 4.34
C ARG A 215 10.14 -21.82 4.43
N ASN A 216 10.46 -23.01 4.95
CA ASN A 216 9.53 -24.15 5.03
C ASN A 216 8.88 -24.50 3.67
N GLY A 217 9.65 -24.33 2.58
CA GLY A 217 9.16 -24.53 1.23
C GLY A 217 8.16 -23.48 0.75
N LEU A 218 8.08 -22.31 1.39
CA LEU A 218 7.18 -21.21 1.05
C LEU A 218 7.98 -19.92 0.80
N SER A 219 7.47 -19.06 -0.06
CA SER A 219 8.02 -17.74 -0.33
C SER A 219 7.85 -16.84 0.88
N ALA A 220 8.95 -16.28 1.38
CA ALA A 220 8.97 -15.43 2.56
C ALA A 220 10.07 -14.37 2.47
N VAL A 221 9.98 -13.35 3.31
CA VAL A 221 11.03 -12.34 3.53
C VAL A 221 11.31 -12.21 5.01
N PHE A 222 12.52 -11.80 5.36
CA PHE A 222 12.83 -11.35 6.71
C PHE A 222 12.75 -9.83 6.74
N ALA A 223 12.02 -9.28 7.70
CA ALA A 223 11.79 -7.86 7.83
C ALA A 223 12.05 -7.42 9.27
N ALA A 224 12.84 -6.35 9.41
CA ALA A 224 13.16 -5.80 10.72
C ALA A 224 11.94 -5.10 11.34
N LYS A 225 11.96 -4.96 12.67
CA LYS A 225 11.05 -4.11 13.43
C LYS A 225 10.95 -2.73 12.79
N GLY A 226 9.73 -2.19 12.73
CA GLY A 226 9.45 -0.92 12.08
C GLY A 226 9.24 -1.02 10.57
N THR A 227 9.49 -2.18 9.94
CA THR A 227 9.19 -2.37 8.51
C THR A 227 7.67 -2.35 8.29
N SER A 228 7.22 -1.61 7.27
CA SER A 228 5.81 -1.55 6.88
C SER A 228 5.38 -2.83 6.17
N LEU A 229 4.29 -3.45 6.65
CA LEU A 229 3.66 -4.60 5.97
C LEU A 229 3.19 -4.25 4.56
N LEU A 230 2.77 -3.00 4.31
CA LEU A 230 2.47 -2.57 2.95
C LEU A 230 3.72 -2.47 2.10
N ALA A 231 4.82 -1.94 2.62
CA ALA A 231 6.07 -1.87 1.84
C ALA A 231 6.51 -3.27 1.37
N ILE A 232 6.36 -4.28 2.24
CA ILE A 232 6.58 -5.68 1.88
C ILE A 232 5.58 -6.15 0.81
N ALA A 233 4.28 -5.92 1.02
CA ALA A 233 3.22 -6.29 0.08
C ALA A 233 3.45 -5.67 -1.31
N THR A 234 3.77 -4.37 -1.37
CA THR A 234 4.03 -3.62 -2.60
C THR A 234 5.25 -4.15 -3.34
N VAL A 235 6.39 -4.31 -2.65
CA VAL A 235 7.63 -4.79 -3.28
C VAL A 235 7.45 -6.18 -3.88
N HIS A 236 6.70 -7.05 -3.20
CA HIS A 236 6.48 -8.43 -3.64
C HIS A 236 5.20 -8.65 -4.45
N GLN A 237 4.49 -7.57 -4.80
CA GLN A 237 3.25 -7.60 -5.59
C GLN A 237 2.18 -8.54 -5.00
N VAL A 238 2.13 -8.63 -3.66
CA VAL A 238 1.11 -9.36 -2.91
C VAL A 238 0.08 -8.36 -2.42
N ALA A 239 -1.23 -8.64 -2.59
CA ALA A 239 -2.25 -7.79 -2.00
C ALA A 239 -2.06 -7.73 -0.47
N LEU A 240 -2.05 -6.55 0.14
CA LEU A 240 -1.84 -6.40 1.60
C LEU A 240 -2.80 -7.29 2.41
N THR A 241 -4.07 -7.36 2.01
CA THR A 241 -5.06 -8.23 2.65
C THR A 241 -4.65 -9.72 2.63
N ARG A 242 -4.08 -10.19 1.51
CA ARG A 242 -3.53 -11.55 1.41
C ARG A 242 -2.28 -11.70 2.26
N LEU A 243 -1.40 -10.70 2.29
CA LEU A 243 -0.22 -10.73 3.15
C LEU A 243 -0.62 -10.86 4.63
N LEU A 244 -1.62 -10.09 5.09
CA LEU A 244 -2.15 -10.20 6.45
C LEU A 244 -2.76 -11.59 6.70
N GLU A 245 -3.59 -12.09 5.77
CA GLU A 245 -4.20 -13.42 5.85
C GLU A 245 -3.15 -14.54 5.94
N TYR A 246 -2.11 -14.50 5.11
CA TYR A 246 -1.06 -15.53 5.10
C TYR A 246 -0.25 -15.56 6.38
N ASN A 247 -0.17 -14.44 7.09
CA ASN A 247 0.59 -14.29 8.32
C ASN A 247 -0.31 -14.25 9.56
N ASP A 248 -1.61 -14.56 9.43
CA ASP A 248 -2.59 -14.53 10.53
C ASP A 248 -2.61 -13.18 11.29
N LEU A 249 -2.37 -12.07 10.59
CA LEU A 249 -2.30 -10.72 11.16
C LEU A 249 -3.68 -10.05 11.11
N LYS A 250 -4.12 -9.52 12.25
CA LYS A 250 -5.42 -8.84 12.39
C LYS A 250 -5.43 -7.40 11.87
N LYS A 251 -4.27 -6.76 11.84
CA LYS A 251 -4.09 -5.36 11.46
C LYS A 251 -2.82 -5.21 10.64
N ASP A 252 -2.81 -4.20 9.78
CA ASP A 252 -1.64 -3.71 9.08
C ASP A 252 -0.78 -2.80 10.00
N GLY A 253 0.15 -2.08 9.39
CA GLY A 253 1.06 -1.15 10.08
C GLY A 253 2.51 -1.61 10.07
N LEU A 254 3.26 -1.13 11.05
CA LEU A 254 4.68 -1.44 11.21
C LEU A 254 4.86 -2.70 12.06
N LEU A 255 5.81 -3.54 11.68
CA LEU A 255 6.21 -4.69 12.48
C LEU A 255 6.70 -4.24 13.86
N GLN A 256 6.22 -4.91 14.91
CA GLN A 256 6.56 -4.58 16.30
C GLN A 256 7.89 -5.21 16.74
N GLU A 257 8.36 -6.20 15.99
CA GLU A 257 9.59 -6.95 16.18
C GLU A 257 10.11 -7.46 14.82
N ASP A 258 11.34 -7.96 14.81
CA ASP A 258 11.91 -8.59 13.62
C ASP A 258 11.16 -9.89 13.33
N ALA A 259 10.67 -10.05 12.10
CA ALA A 259 9.80 -11.17 11.77
C ALA A 259 10.02 -11.72 10.37
N TRP A 260 9.72 -13.01 10.22
CA TRP A 260 9.49 -13.63 8.93
C TRP A 260 8.09 -13.32 8.45
N ILE A 261 7.96 -12.83 7.22
CA ILE A 261 6.68 -12.53 6.58
C ILE A 261 6.52 -13.44 5.36
N TYR A 262 5.51 -14.30 5.40
CA TYR A 262 5.14 -15.17 4.31
C TYR A 262 4.42 -14.40 3.20
N LEU A 263 4.86 -14.60 1.95
CA LEU A 263 4.31 -13.98 0.75
C LEU A 263 3.26 -14.87 0.06
N GLU A 264 3.06 -16.08 0.57
CA GLU A 264 2.05 -17.02 0.13
C GLU A 264 1.45 -17.79 1.32
N ARG A 265 0.30 -18.44 1.12
CA ARG A 265 -0.43 -19.11 2.20
C ARG A 265 0.43 -20.22 2.84
N LYS A 266 0.50 -20.22 4.17
CA LYS A 266 1.18 -21.27 4.97
C LYS A 266 0.63 -22.67 4.67
N ASN A 267 1.43 -23.70 4.92
CA ASN A 267 1.05 -25.09 4.73
C ASN A 267 -0.01 -25.53 5.75
N LYS A 268 -0.79 -26.58 5.43
CA LYS A 268 -1.70 -27.17 6.43
C LYS A 268 -0.94 -27.98 7.49
N GLU A 269 0.21 -28.54 7.10
CA GLU A 269 1.02 -29.42 7.95
C GLU A 269 2.49 -29.09 7.77
N SER A 270 3.30 -29.38 8.80
CA SER A 270 4.76 -29.34 8.73
C SER A 270 5.34 -30.70 8.34
N SER A 271 6.58 -30.71 7.84
CA SER A 271 7.38 -31.94 7.72
C SER A 271 7.68 -32.54 9.09
N GLN A 272 7.79 -31.69 10.11
CA GLN A 272 7.91 -32.11 11.50
C GLN A 272 6.54 -32.51 12.06
N SER A 273 6.50 -33.58 12.84
CA SER A 273 5.25 -34.04 13.46
C SER A 273 4.80 -33.17 14.62
N THR A 274 5.76 -32.65 15.38
CA THR A 274 5.55 -32.00 16.67
C THR A 274 6.61 -30.94 16.94
N HIS A 275 6.25 -29.93 17.71
CA HIS A 275 7.14 -28.93 18.30
C HIS A 275 7.05 -29.02 19.82
N THR A 276 8.15 -28.81 20.54
CA THR A 276 8.13 -28.71 22.01
C THR A 276 8.24 -27.23 22.39
N ALA A 277 7.17 -26.67 22.93
CA ALA A 277 7.07 -25.25 23.19
C ALA A 277 8.09 -24.80 24.26
N ILE A 278 8.67 -23.62 24.06
CA ILE A 278 9.43 -22.93 25.12
C ILE A 278 8.49 -22.09 26.00
N LYS A 279 8.98 -21.64 27.16
CA LYS A 279 8.15 -20.86 28.09
C LYS A 279 7.68 -19.57 27.43
N GLY A 280 6.37 -19.38 27.36
CA GLY A 280 5.75 -18.16 26.86
C GLY A 280 5.52 -18.11 25.35
N GLU A 281 5.96 -19.13 24.60
CA GLU A 281 5.69 -19.27 23.17
C GLU A 281 4.20 -19.55 22.93
N THR A 282 3.63 -18.97 21.88
CA THR A 282 2.22 -19.15 21.50
C THR A 282 2.07 -20.05 20.27
N LEU A 283 0.85 -20.49 19.95
CA LEU A 283 0.62 -21.17 18.67
C LEU A 283 0.84 -20.25 17.47
N PHE A 284 0.63 -18.94 17.62
CA PHE A 284 0.96 -17.96 16.59
C PHE A 284 2.47 -17.99 16.28
N ASP A 285 3.33 -17.98 17.29
CA ASP A 285 4.79 -18.02 17.10
C ASP A 285 5.22 -19.33 16.42
N ILE A 286 4.65 -20.46 16.86
CA ILE A 286 4.90 -21.78 16.27
C ILE A 286 4.40 -21.83 14.81
N SER A 287 3.27 -21.20 14.52
CA SER A 287 2.71 -21.07 13.18
C SER A 287 3.67 -20.33 12.25
N GLN A 288 4.24 -19.20 12.69
CA GLN A 288 5.21 -18.45 11.88
C GLN A 288 6.54 -19.19 11.74
N SER A 289 7.02 -19.84 12.80
CA SER A 289 8.33 -20.51 12.76
C SER A 289 8.33 -21.72 11.81
N HIS A 290 7.24 -22.50 11.80
CA HIS A 290 7.07 -23.72 11.00
C HIS A 290 6.32 -23.52 9.68
N GLY A 291 5.79 -22.33 9.41
CA GLY A 291 5.04 -22.07 8.18
C GLY A 291 3.76 -22.92 8.06
N VAL A 292 3.09 -23.16 9.18
CA VAL A 292 1.83 -23.91 9.27
C VAL A 292 0.70 -22.95 9.58
N GLN A 293 -0.47 -23.11 8.96
CA GLN A 293 -1.63 -22.26 9.21
C GLN A 293 -2.04 -22.32 10.70
N LEU A 294 -2.22 -21.16 11.33
CA LEU A 294 -2.56 -21.07 12.76
C LEU A 294 -3.86 -21.82 13.08
N SER A 295 -4.86 -21.69 12.22
CA SER A 295 -6.13 -22.43 12.34
C SER A 295 -5.93 -23.95 12.41
N ARG A 296 -4.97 -24.49 11.67
CA ARG A 296 -4.65 -25.93 11.73
C ARG A 296 -3.98 -26.32 13.03
N LEU A 297 -3.09 -25.48 13.56
CA LEU A 297 -2.50 -25.74 14.88
C LEU A 297 -3.58 -25.69 15.97
N VAL A 298 -4.52 -24.77 15.90
CA VAL A 298 -5.69 -24.73 16.80
C VAL A 298 -6.48 -26.04 16.67
N ASP A 299 -6.81 -26.47 15.45
CA ASP A 299 -7.56 -27.71 15.20
C ASP A 299 -6.85 -28.95 15.78
N TYR A 300 -5.54 -29.08 15.56
CA TYR A 300 -4.77 -30.27 15.96
C TYR A 300 -4.54 -30.38 17.46
N ASN A 301 -4.54 -29.24 18.16
CA ASN A 301 -4.13 -29.17 19.56
C ASN A 301 -5.27 -28.78 20.51
N ASN A 302 -6.39 -28.27 19.98
CA ASN A 302 -7.49 -27.71 20.76
C ASN A 302 -7.00 -26.67 21.78
N MET A 303 -6.08 -25.80 21.34
CA MET A 303 -5.43 -24.77 22.13
C MET A 303 -5.72 -23.39 21.53
N PRO A 304 -5.90 -22.33 22.34
CA PRO A 304 -6.10 -20.98 21.82
C PRO A 304 -4.82 -20.41 21.20
N PRO A 305 -4.93 -19.55 20.17
CA PRO A 305 -3.80 -19.15 19.34
C PRO A 305 -2.78 -18.25 20.04
N GLU A 306 -3.23 -17.37 20.93
CA GLU A 306 -2.43 -16.31 21.56
C GLU A 306 -2.13 -16.59 23.05
N GLU A 307 -2.58 -17.73 23.60
CA GLU A 307 -2.29 -18.07 25.00
C GLU A 307 -0.83 -18.55 25.13
N PRO A 308 -0.04 -17.96 26.06
CA PRO A 308 1.34 -18.40 26.27
C PRO A 308 1.41 -19.84 26.79
N LEU A 309 2.21 -20.67 26.12
CA LEU A 309 2.38 -22.08 26.48
C LEU A 309 3.41 -22.27 27.59
N THR A 310 3.23 -23.33 28.38
CA THR A 310 4.23 -23.80 29.34
C THR A 310 5.39 -24.48 28.61
N ALA A 311 6.61 -24.26 29.09
CA ALA A 311 7.77 -24.97 28.55
C ALA A 311 7.58 -26.48 28.62
N GLY A 312 7.91 -27.18 27.53
CA GLY A 312 7.75 -28.62 27.42
C GLY A 312 6.40 -29.09 26.85
N THR A 313 5.44 -28.18 26.63
CA THR A 313 4.18 -28.54 25.97
C THR A 313 4.45 -29.03 24.55
N VAL A 314 3.95 -30.22 24.20
CA VAL A 314 4.06 -30.77 22.86
C VAL A 314 2.91 -30.25 22.00
N VAL A 315 3.24 -29.62 20.88
CA VAL A 315 2.30 -29.09 19.89
C VAL A 315 2.40 -29.91 18.62
N HIS A 316 1.29 -30.50 18.19
CA HIS A 316 1.18 -31.24 16.94
C HIS A 316 1.11 -30.28 15.75
N LEU A 317 1.96 -30.53 14.74
CA LEU A 317 2.07 -29.71 13.53
C LEU A 317 1.41 -30.36 12.30
N LYS A 318 0.73 -31.48 12.50
CA LYS A 318 -0.06 -32.23 11.51
C LYS A 318 -1.21 -32.95 12.18
N ALA A 319 -2.17 -33.42 11.39
CA ALA A 319 -3.35 -34.11 11.92
C ALA A 319 -2.95 -35.34 12.76
N VAL A 320 -3.53 -35.44 13.96
CA VAL A 320 -3.39 -36.63 14.82
C VAL A 320 -4.64 -37.50 14.62
N PRO A 321 -4.49 -38.81 14.32
CA PRO A 321 -5.62 -39.73 14.29
C PRO A 321 -6.37 -39.73 15.63
N MET A 322 -7.70 -39.70 15.58
CA MET A 322 -8.58 -39.55 16.77
C MET A 322 -8.33 -40.57 17.90
N ASP A 323 -7.68 -41.70 17.61
CA ASP A 323 -7.47 -42.79 18.57
C ASP A 323 -6.33 -42.52 19.59
N ILE A 324 -5.50 -41.48 19.37
CA ILE A 324 -4.33 -41.16 20.25
C ILE A 324 -4.61 -39.95 21.17
N ALA A 325 -5.66 -39.18 20.92
CA ALA A 325 -5.94 -37.90 21.59
C ALA A 325 -6.43 -38.02 23.06
N SER A 326 -6.59 -39.23 23.61
CA SER A 326 -7.22 -39.45 24.91
C SER A 326 -6.27 -39.45 26.12
N ASN A 327 -4.95 -39.26 25.96
CA ASN A 327 -3.99 -39.37 27.08
C ASN A 327 -3.33 -38.06 27.55
N GLY A 328 -3.85 -36.88 27.16
CA GLY A 328 -3.30 -35.59 27.61
C GLY A 328 -4.38 -34.63 28.13
N SER A 329 -4.51 -34.56 29.47
CA SER A 329 -5.19 -33.52 30.27
C SER A 329 -6.22 -32.63 29.55
N ALA A 330 -7.49 -33.04 29.59
CA ALA A 330 -8.62 -32.22 29.18
C ALA A 330 -8.68 -30.90 29.98
N ARG A 331 -8.48 -29.76 29.31
CA ARG A 331 -9.02 -28.47 29.76
C ARG A 331 -10.27 -28.17 28.93
N THR A 332 -11.42 -28.23 29.59
CA THR A 332 -12.75 -27.99 29.03
C THR A 332 -12.98 -26.49 28.83
N GLY A 333 -12.69 -25.99 27.63
CA GLY A 333 -13.21 -24.71 27.15
C GLY A 333 -14.03 -24.95 25.88
N LYS A 334 -15.35 -24.79 25.94
CA LYS A 334 -16.18 -24.67 24.73
C LYS A 334 -15.82 -23.33 24.08
N PHE A 335 -15.19 -23.34 22.92
CA PHE A 335 -14.97 -22.14 22.13
C PHE A 335 -16.13 -21.94 21.17
N LEU A 336 -16.88 -20.85 21.36
CA LEU A 336 -17.75 -20.31 20.31
C LEU A 336 -16.85 -19.58 19.31
N HIS A 337 -16.87 -20.04 18.06
CA HIS A 337 -16.31 -19.30 16.93
C HIS A 337 -17.33 -18.25 16.48
N GLU A 338 -16.96 -16.97 16.57
CA GLU A 338 -17.77 -15.90 15.98
C GLU A 338 -17.44 -15.80 14.49
N VAL A 339 -18.38 -16.25 13.66
CA VAL A 339 -18.23 -16.34 12.20
C VAL A 339 -18.14 -14.92 11.60
N ALA A 340 -17.02 -14.61 10.93
CA ALA A 340 -16.85 -13.33 10.28
C ALA A 340 -17.72 -13.20 9.00
N PRO A 341 -18.12 -11.99 8.58
CA PRO A 341 -18.87 -11.81 7.33
C PRO A 341 -18.00 -12.27 6.14
N LYS A 342 -18.32 -13.46 5.60
CA LYS A 342 -17.72 -14.22 4.45
C LYS A 342 -17.15 -15.60 4.81
N GLU A 343 -17.17 -16.04 6.06
CA GLU A 343 -16.94 -17.45 6.38
C GLU A 343 -18.21 -18.26 6.07
N GLY A 344 -18.12 -19.13 5.07
CA GLY A 344 -19.17 -20.12 4.78
C GLY A 344 -19.10 -21.26 5.80
N LEU A 345 -20.26 -21.68 6.31
CA LEU A 345 -20.39 -22.86 7.19
C LEU A 345 -20.45 -24.20 6.40
N TYR A 346 -19.89 -24.23 5.18
CA TYR A 346 -19.88 -25.40 4.30
C TYR A 346 -18.51 -25.61 3.66
#